data_AF-A0A6V8E7Z4-F1
#
_entry.id   AF-A0A6V8E7Z4-F1
#
_cell.length_a   1.000
_cell.length_b   1.000
_cell.length_c   1.000
_cell.angle_alpha   90.00
_cell.angle_beta   90.00
_cell.angle_gamma   90.00
#
_symmetry.space_group_name_H-M   'P 1'
#
loop_
_entity.id
_entity.type
_entity.pdbx_description
1 polymer ?
#
loop_
_entity_poly.entity_id
_entity_poly.type
_entity_poly.pdbx_seq_one_letter_code
_entity_poly.pdbx_strand_id
1 'polypeptide(L)'
;MRTSLNLPPLPPHRDHDDDDVEQRVAKAVANHLPLDLHDVSGVFSNTESGMISGGLANGAVVLALPLKGLLGRFGTKTLDEDGAQLPRLGRELAGAAKLAGVKGIFHADELPAYGVTSEELEALRERLALEKNDGFVLCCAPEWQAQLALEAALIRARMAWHRIPQEVRNVVVKKGAPEDGTTSPMRPLPGRSRMYPETDVPPQPLLGERWAEISEHLPMSDQQRAERLAEYDTSIDQSEQLLARELDDVFCEHAGDLPGKAWAALLLNHDASSPRTLANVLSLREDGALARDHVDTVVQAHVGRAVSKEELSAYCIEHDLAPADIGGLEEVINAIVAERLSFVQERGMGAMGPLMGVVMQAAGGADGKEVSALLRAAIQSVLE
;
A
#
# COMPACT_ATOMS: atom_id res chain seq x y z
N MET A 1 -34.88 -12.37 -0.06
CA MET A 1 -35.62 -11.79 -1.20
C MET A 1 -36.69 -12.74 -1.72
N ARG A 2 -36.38 -13.96 -2.19
CA ARG A 2 -37.40 -14.91 -2.71
C ARG A 2 -38.56 -15.23 -1.77
N THR A 3 -38.28 -15.40 -0.48
CA THR A 3 -39.32 -15.68 0.53
C THR A 3 -40.40 -14.61 0.61
N SER A 4 -40.08 -13.33 0.39
CA SER A 4 -41.08 -12.25 0.48
C SER A 4 -42.10 -12.27 -0.66
N LEU A 5 -41.81 -13.00 -1.75
CA LEU A 5 -42.71 -13.18 -2.90
C LEU A 5 -43.20 -14.63 -3.02
N ASN A 6 -43.01 -15.46 -2.00
CA ASN A 6 -43.32 -16.90 -2.02
C ASN A 6 -42.69 -17.64 -3.22
N LEU A 7 -41.45 -17.25 -3.58
CA LEU A 7 -40.70 -17.84 -4.68
C LEU A 7 -39.79 -18.99 -4.18
N PRO A 8 -39.52 -20.01 -5.03
CA PRO A 8 -38.71 -21.16 -4.65
C PRO A 8 -37.29 -20.75 -4.23
N PRO A 9 -36.72 -21.34 -3.17
CA PRO A 9 -35.37 -21.00 -2.73
C PRO A 9 -34.32 -21.32 -3.81
N LEU A 10 -33.19 -20.61 -3.76
CA LEU A 10 -32.04 -20.96 -4.58
C LEU A 10 -31.44 -22.29 -4.09
N PRO A 11 -31.01 -23.18 -4.99
CA PRO A 11 -30.25 -24.37 -4.60
C PRO A 11 -28.87 -23.97 -4.02
N PRO A 12 -28.19 -24.85 -3.28
CA PRO A 12 -26.92 -24.52 -2.64
C PRO A 12 -25.82 -24.17 -3.66
N HIS A 13 -25.79 -24.86 -4.80
CA HIS A 13 -24.77 -24.67 -5.84
C HIS A 13 -25.38 -24.11 -7.13
N ARG A 14 -24.61 -23.28 -7.85
CA ARG A 14 -25.03 -22.64 -9.12
C ARG A 14 -25.30 -23.65 -10.22
N ASP A 15 -24.54 -24.75 -10.26
CA ASP A 15 -24.73 -25.82 -11.26
C ASP A 15 -26.06 -26.58 -11.11
N HIS A 16 -26.76 -26.36 -10.00
CA HIS A 16 -28.10 -26.90 -9.78
C HIS A 16 -29.21 -25.87 -10.05
N ASP A 17 -28.86 -24.67 -10.54
CA ASP A 17 -29.85 -23.66 -10.94
C ASP A 17 -30.67 -24.23 -12.12
N ASP A 18 -31.99 -24.10 -12.01
CA ASP A 18 -32.95 -24.59 -13.01
C ASP A 18 -33.50 -23.42 -13.83
N ASP A 19 -33.26 -23.44 -15.15
CA ASP A 19 -33.60 -22.32 -16.03
C ASP A 19 -35.10 -22.00 -16.02
N ASP A 20 -35.97 -23.00 -15.91
CA ASP A 20 -37.43 -22.81 -15.90
C ASP A 20 -37.89 -22.17 -14.58
N VAL A 21 -37.29 -22.56 -13.45
CA VAL A 21 -37.49 -21.90 -12.15
C VAL A 21 -37.02 -20.44 -12.22
N GLU A 22 -35.83 -20.19 -12.74
CA GLU A 22 -35.26 -18.84 -12.82
C GLU A 22 -36.07 -17.93 -13.74
N GLN A 23 -36.58 -18.43 -14.88
CA GLN A 23 -37.48 -17.66 -15.74
C GLN A 23 -38.81 -17.33 -15.06
N ARG A 24 -39.39 -18.27 -14.30
CA ARG A 24 -40.62 -18.00 -13.52
C ARG A 24 -40.37 -16.94 -12.44
N VAL A 25 -39.24 -17.02 -11.75
CA VAL A 25 -38.80 -16.01 -10.77
C VAL A 25 -38.64 -14.66 -11.45
N ALA A 26 -37.95 -14.59 -12.59
CA ALA A 26 -37.75 -13.34 -13.33
C ALA A 26 -39.08 -12.68 -13.73
N LYS A 27 -40.05 -13.47 -14.21
CA LYS A 27 -41.40 -12.97 -14.55
C LYS A 27 -42.15 -12.45 -13.32
N ALA A 28 -42.11 -13.17 -12.21
CA ALA A 28 -42.75 -12.73 -10.96
C ALA A 28 -42.12 -11.43 -10.43
N VAL A 29 -40.78 -11.33 -10.50
CA VAL A 29 -40.04 -10.14 -10.05
C VAL A 29 -40.28 -8.95 -10.99
N ALA A 30 -40.38 -9.16 -12.30
CA ALA A 30 -40.73 -8.10 -13.25
C ALA A 30 -42.14 -7.54 -13.03
N ASN A 31 -43.10 -8.40 -12.64
CA ASN A 31 -44.44 -7.96 -12.24
C ASN A 31 -44.45 -7.24 -10.89
N HIS A 32 -43.60 -7.67 -9.94
CA HIS A 32 -43.47 -7.04 -8.62
C HIS A 32 -42.79 -5.66 -8.69
N LEU A 33 -41.79 -5.53 -9.57
CA LEU A 33 -41.05 -4.31 -9.84
C LEU A 33 -41.23 -3.91 -11.32
N PRO A 34 -42.39 -3.34 -11.70
CA PRO A 34 -42.62 -2.85 -13.06
C PRO A 34 -41.75 -1.63 -13.35
N LEU A 35 -41.52 -1.35 -14.64
CA LEU A 35 -40.94 -0.07 -15.05
C LEU A 35 -42.05 0.98 -15.05
N ASP A 36 -42.15 1.70 -13.94
CA ASP A 36 -43.16 2.74 -13.73
C ASP A 36 -42.44 4.01 -13.26
N LEU A 37 -42.17 4.90 -14.20
CA LEU A 37 -41.40 6.12 -13.97
C LEU A 37 -42.34 7.31 -13.80
N HIS A 38 -42.12 8.07 -12.73
CA HIS A 38 -42.95 9.23 -12.39
C HIS A 38 -42.10 10.49 -12.39
N ASP A 39 -42.56 11.53 -13.11
CA ASP A 39 -41.98 12.86 -12.96
C ASP A 39 -42.46 13.48 -11.63
N VAL A 40 -41.49 13.72 -10.76
CA VAL A 40 -41.68 14.29 -9.42
C VAL A 40 -40.96 15.63 -9.28
N SER A 41 -40.57 16.27 -10.38
CA SER A 41 -39.88 17.56 -10.40
C SER A 41 -40.64 18.64 -9.61
N GLY A 42 -41.97 18.60 -9.66
CA GLY A 42 -42.83 19.53 -8.92
C GLY A 42 -42.72 19.42 -7.40
N VAL A 43 -42.36 18.25 -6.85
CA VAL A 43 -42.14 18.07 -5.40
C VAL A 43 -40.89 18.82 -4.94
N PHE A 44 -39.90 18.94 -5.82
CA PHE A 44 -38.59 19.52 -5.51
C PHE A 44 -38.42 20.95 -6.04
N SER A 45 -39.51 21.65 -6.38
CA SER A 45 -39.43 22.98 -6.99
C SER A 45 -38.74 24.01 -6.09
N ASN A 46 -38.89 23.87 -4.78
CA ASN A 46 -38.33 24.77 -3.76
C ASN A 46 -37.27 24.07 -2.88
N THR A 47 -36.61 23.04 -3.41
CA THR A 47 -35.67 22.23 -2.63
C THR A 47 -34.41 22.98 -2.26
N GLU A 48 -33.92 22.74 -1.05
CA GLU A 48 -32.62 23.25 -0.57
C GLU A 48 -31.45 22.41 -1.10
N SER A 49 -31.73 21.26 -1.74
CA SER A 49 -30.71 20.43 -2.36
C SER A 49 -30.09 21.12 -3.56
N GLY A 50 -28.87 21.65 -3.41
CA GLY A 50 -28.14 22.31 -4.49
C GLY A 50 -27.91 21.43 -5.74
N MET A 51 -27.87 20.11 -5.58
CA MET A 51 -27.77 19.17 -6.71
C MET A 51 -29.06 19.12 -7.53
N ILE A 52 -30.22 19.06 -6.88
CA ILE A 52 -31.52 18.95 -7.54
C ILE A 52 -31.94 20.32 -8.09
N SER A 53 -31.87 21.38 -7.28
CA SER A 53 -32.23 22.73 -7.72
C SER A 53 -31.34 23.22 -8.87
N GLY A 54 -30.03 22.95 -8.80
CA GLY A 54 -29.10 23.21 -9.89
C GLY A 54 -29.37 22.38 -11.14
N GLY A 55 -29.80 21.11 -10.99
CA GLY A 55 -30.23 20.28 -12.11
C GLY A 55 -31.47 20.82 -12.80
N LEU A 56 -32.52 21.12 -12.04
CA LEU A 56 -33.79 21.68 -12.53
C LEU A 56 -33.57 23.03 -13.24
N ALA A 57 -32.73 23.90 -12.69
CA ALA A 57 -32.37 25.18 -13.31
C ALA A 57 -31.70 25.02 -14.69
N ASN A 58 -31.03 23.89 -14.93
CA ASN A 58 -30.39 23.55 -16.21
C ASN A 58 -31.31 22.72 -17.14
N GLY A 59 -32.60 22.62 -16.84
CA GLY A 59 -33.58 21.89 -17.65
C GLY A 59 -33.58 20.38 -17.45
N ALA A 60 -32.97 19.88 -16.37
CA ALA A 60 -33.14 18.48 -15.96
C ALA A 60 -34.55 18.25 -15.38
N VAL A 61 -34.96 16.99 -15.32
CA VAL A 61 -36.15 16.54 -14.60
C VAL A 61 -35.74 15.63 -13.44
N VAL A 62 -36.61 15.53 -12.43
CA VAL A 62 -36.46 14.56 -11.35
C VAL A 62 -37.44 13.43 -11.61
N LEU A 63 -36.93 12.28 -12.04
CA LEU A 63 -37.72 11.07 -12.18
C LEU A 63 -37.59 10.19 -10.95
N ALA A 64 -38.70 9.55 -10.57
CA ALA A 64 -38.76 8.58 -9.50
C ALA A 64 -39.17 7.20 -10.03
N LEU A 65 -38.54 6.17 -9.46
CA LEU A 65 -38.89 4.77 -9.67
C LEU A 65 -39.31 4.14 -8.32
N PRO A 66 -40.59 3.80 -8.13
CA PRO A 66 -41.05 3.00 -7.00
C PRO A 66 -40.44 1.60 -6.99
N LEU A 67 -39.98 1.16 -5.82
CA LEU A 67 -39.34 -0.13 -5.59
C LEU A 67 -39.97 -0.84 -4.40
N LYS A 68 -41.02 -1.62 -4.70
CA LYS A 68 -41.89 -2.25 -3.70
C LYS A 68 -41.15 -3.19 -2.75
N GLY A 69 -41.35 -3.00 -1.44
CA GLY A 69 -40.75 -3.82 -0.38
C GLY A 69 -39.23 -3.73 -0.24
N LEU A 70 -38.58 -2.75 -0.88
CA LEU A 70 -37.13 -2.55 -0.83
C LEU A 70 -36.66 -1.50 0.20
N LEU A 71 -37.57 -0.84 0.92
CA LEU A 71 -37.18 0.08 2.01
C LEU A 71 -36.37 -0.67 3.08
N GLY A 72 -35.27 -0.06 3.51
CA GLY A 72 -34.32 -0.63 4.47
C GLY A 72 -33.32 -1.63 3.88
N ARG A 73 -33.40 -1.93 2.57
CA ARG A 73 -32.51 -2.89 1.87
C ARG A 73 -31.47 -2.25 0.96
N PHE A 74 -31.55 -0.95 0.69
CA PHE A 74 -30.58 -0.24 -0.15
C PHE A 74 -29.31 0.09 0.61
N GLY A 75 -29.47 0.61 1.84
CA GLY A 75 -28.41 1.24 2.61
C GLY A 75 -27.83 0.38 3.74
N THR A 76 -28.32 -0.86 3.92
CA THR A 76 -27.95 -1.73 5.05
C THR A 76 -26.44 -1.91 5.15
N LYS A 77 -25.85 -1.56 6.30
CA LYS A 77 -24.43 -1.72 6.58
C LYS A 77 -24.22 -2.98 7.40
N THR A 78 -23.77 -4.04 6.74
CA THR A 78 -23.37 -5.30 7.35
C THR A 78 -21.90 -5.57 7.06
N LEU A 79 -21.13 -5.97 8.07
CA LEU A 79 -19.75 -6.41 7.91
C LEU A 79 -19.70 -7.93 7.69
N ASP A 80 -18.68 -8.42 7.01
CA ASP A 80 -18.34 -9.85 6.95
C ASP A 80 -17.49 -10.29 8.17
N GLU A 81 -17.09 -11.57 8.18
CA GLU A 81 -16.31 -12.18 9.27
C GLU A 81 -14.94 -11.52 9.46
N ASP A 82 -14.38 -10.94 8.39
CA ASP A 82 -13.09 -10.27 8.36
C ASP A 82 -13.21 -8.74 8.58
N GLY A 83 -14.42 -8.24 8.85
CA GLY A 83 -14.71 -6.83 9.15
C GLY A 83 -14.84 -5.93 7.92
N ALA A 84 -14.86 -6.47 6.70
CA ALA A 84 -15.08 -5.72 5.48
C ALA A 84 -16.58 -5.46 5.24
N GLN A 85 -16.91 -4.30 4.69
CA GLN A 85 -18.30 -3.91 4.46
C GLN A 85 -18.88 -4.70 3.29
N LEU A 86 -19.96 -5.45 3.50
CA LEU A 86 -20.67 -6.12 2.43
C LEU A 86 -21.25 -5.10 1.43
N PRO A 87 -21.31 -5.44 0.12
CA PRO A 87 -21.87 -4.55 -0.90
C PRO A 87 -23.30 -4.13 -0.59
N ARG A 88 -23.55 -2.83 -0.69
CA ARG A 88 -24.87 -2.24 -0.45
C ARG A 88 -25.65 -2.19 -1.76
N LEU A 89 -26.90 -2.65 -1.76
CA LEU A 89 -27.73 -2.66 -2.96
C LEU A 89 -27.83 -1.26 -3.58
N GLY A 90 -27.94 -0.20 -2.78
CA GLY A 90 -27.96 1.19 -3.28
C GLY A 90 -26.69 1.56 -4.08
N ARG A 91 -25.51 1.10 -3.67
CA ARG A 91 -24.26 1.29 -4.43
C ARG A 91 -24.28 0.51 -5.74
N GLU A 92 -24.85 -0.70 -5.75
CA GLU A 92 -25.01 -1.50 -6.97
C GLU A 92 -25.95 -0.84 -7.97
N LEU A 93 -27.09 -0.31 -7.51
CA LEU A 93 -28.04 0.41 -8.34
C LEU A 93 -27.41 1.68 -8.91
N ALA A 94 -26.65 2.41 -8.10
CA ALA A 94 -25.95 3.62 -8.53
C ALA A 94 -24.84 3.30 -9.55
N GLY A 95 -24.14 2.18 -9.38
CA GLY A 95 -23.17 1.68 -10.36
C GLY A 95 -23.83 1.39 -11.71
N ALA A 96 -24.98 0.73 -11.72
CA ALA A 96 -25.75 0.46 -12.94
C ALA A 96 -26.26 1.77 -13.60
N ALA A 97 -26.81 2.69 -12.80
CA ALA A 97 -27.31 3.97 -13.28
C ALA A 97 -26.21 4.82 -13.94
N LYS A 98 -24.99 4.82 -13.37
CA LYS A 98 -23.83 5.57 -13.92
C LYS A 98 -23.45 5.15 -15.34
N LEU A 99 -23.81 3.96 -15.79
CA LEU A 99 -23.60 3.53 -17.18
C LEU A 99 -24.39 4.38 -18.18
N ALA A 100 -25.50 5.00 -17.75
CA ALA A 100 -26.24 5.99 -18.53
C ALA A 100 -25.58 7.38 -18.54
N GLY A 101 -24.44 7.56 -17.87
CA GLY A 101 -23.70 8.82 -17.80
C GLY A 101 -24.18 9.81 -16.73
N VAL A 102 -25.09 9.41 -15.85
CA VAL A 102 -25.54 10.24 -14.72
C VAL A 102 -24.49 10.23 -13.60
N LYS A 103 -24.44 11.30 -12.80
CA LYS A 103 -23.52 11.37 -11.63
C LYS A 103 -23.84 10.32 -10.57
N GLY A 104 -25.11 9.98 -10.44
CA GLY A 104 -25.63 9.02 -9.47
C GLY A 104 -27.15 9.06 -9.42
N ILE A 105 -27.70 8.38 -8.42
CA ILE A 105 -29.12 8.31 -8.07
C ILE A 105 -29.25 8.54 -6.57
N PHE A 106 -30.44 8.93 -6.12
CA PHE A 106 -30.78 8.93 -4.70
C PHE A 106 -31.67 7.73 -4.39
N HIS A 107 -31.53 7.10 -3.22
CA HIS A 107 -32.44 6.03 -2.78
C HIS A 107 -33.12 6.34 -1.45
N ALA A 108 -34.24 5.67 -1.17
CA ALA A 108 -35.03 5.93 0.04
C ALA A 108 -34.21 5.84 1.35
N ASP A 109 -33.32 4.86 1.49
CA ASP A 109 -32.57 4.67 2.75
C ASP A 109 -31.48 5.71 3.05
N GLU A 110 -31.13 6.58 2.08
CA GLU A 110 -30.15 7.66 2.32
C GLU A 110 -30.82 9.02 2.50
N LEU A 111 -32.15 9.10 2.37
CA LEU A 111 -32.92 10.32 2.55
C LEU A 111 -33.75 10.23 3.85
N PRO A 112 -33.95 11.34 4.60
CA PRO A 112 -33.60 12.72 4.25
C PRO A 112 -32.10 13.03 4.42
N ALA A 113 -31.49 13.60 3.39
CA ALA A 113 -30.11 14.08 3.37
C ALA A 113 -29.89 14.99 2.14
N TYR A 114 -28.69 15.55 2.01
CA TYR A 114 -28.27 16.35 0.86
C TYR A 114 -29.16 17.57 0.56
N GLY A 115 -29.81 18.14 1.58
CA GLY A 115 -30.74 19.27 1.45
C GLY A 115 -32.16 18.88 1.06
N VAL A 116 -32.50 17.58 1.01
CA VAL A 116 -33.87 17.11 0.86
C VAL A 116 -34.53 17.00 2.24
N THR A 117 -35.69 17.63 2.42
CA THR A 117 -36.39 17.70 3.69
C THR A 117 -37.35 16.51 3.89
N SER A 118 -37.74 16.25 5.14
CA SER A 118 -38.74 15.22 5.43
C SER A 118 -40.11 15.56 4.83
N GLU A 119 -40.47 16.83 4.70
CA GLU A 119 -41.73 17.26 4.08
C GLU A 119 -41.77 16.93 2.59
N GLU A 120 -40.65 17.15 1.88
CA GLU A 120 -40.49 16.75 0.48
C GLU A 120 -40.59 15.23 0.32
N LEU A 121 -40.05 14.46 1.28
CA LEU A 121 -40.17 13.01 1.26
C LEU A 121 -41.59 12.52 1.48
N GLU A 122 -42.34 13.10 2.42
CA GLU A 122 -43.75 12.74 2.61
C GLU A 122 -44.57 13.07 1.37
N ALA A 123 -44.39 14.26 0.78
CA ALA A 123 -45.06 14.65 -0.46
C ALA A 123 -44.71 13.72 -1.64
N LEU A 124 -43.45 13.30 -1.74
CA LEU A 124 -43.01 12.32 -2.73
C LEU A 124 -43.70 10.96 -2.52
N ARG A 125 -43.74 10.47 -1.28
CA ARG A 125 -44.35 9.18 -0.93
C ARG A 125 -45.85 9.18 -1.20
N GLU A 126 -46.54 10.28 -0.90
CA GLU A 126 -47.94 10.48 -1.25
C GLU A 126 -48.14 10.51 -2.77
N ARG A 127 -47.31 11.25 -3.51
CA ARG A 127 -47.39 11.37 -4.97
C ARG A 127 -47.22 10.03 -5.67
N LEU A 128 -46.35 9.17 -5.15
CA LEU A 128 -46.07 7.84 -5.67
C LEU A 128 -46.98 6.74 -5.08
N ALA A 129 -47.89 7.10 -4.17
CA ALA A 129 -48.77 6.17 -3.46
C ALA A 129 -48.02 4.98 -2.82
N LEU A 130 -46.88 5.25 -2.17
CA LEU A 130 -46.00 4.22 -1.60
C LEU A 130 -46.52 3.66 -0.27
N GLU A 131 -46.47 2.34 -0.11
CA GLU A 131 -46.74 1.70 1.18
C GLU A 131 -45.58 1.90 2.16
N LYS A 132 -45.81 1.61 3.45
CA LYS A 132 -44.83 1.80 4.53
C LYS A 132 -43.47 1.15 4.26
N ASN A 133 -43.44 -0.01 3.60
CA ASN A 133 -42.22 -0.77 3.33
C ASN A 133 -41.67 -0.55 1.90
N ASP A 134 -42.30 0.33 1.12
CA ASP A 134 -41.88 0.60 -0.24
C ASP A 134 -40.76 1.63 -0.26
N GLY A 135 -39.75 1.28 -1.06
CA GLY A 135 -38.63 2.15 -1.37
C GLY A 135 -38.84 2.88 -2.68
N PHE A 136 -37.92 3.76 -3.00
CA PHE A 136 -37.86 4.44 -4.29
C PHE A 136 -36.41 4.80 -4.63
N VAL A 137 -36.19 5.10 -5.90
CA VAL A 137 -34.95 5.67 -6.41
C VAL A 137 -35.28 6.92 -7.22
N LEU A 138 -34.49 7.98 -7.06
CA LEU A 138 -34.60 9.23 -7.80
C LEU A 138 -33.40 9.45 -8.71
N CYS A 139 -33.63 10.04 -9.88
CA CYS A 139 -32.57 10.51 -10.76
C CYS A 139 -32.89 11.93 -11.23
N CYS A 140 -31.96 12.87 -11.00
CA CYS A 140 -32.02 14.23 -11.52
C CYS A 140 -31.04 14.35 -12.70
N ALA A 141 -31.57 14.35 -13.92
CA ALA A 141 -30.81 14.40 -15.17
C ALA A 141 -31.75 14.84 -16.34
N PRO A 142 -31.23 15.11 -17.56
CA PRO A 142 -32.08 15.23 -18.74
C PRO A 142 -33.00 14.01 -18.86
N GLU A 143 -34.26 14.21 -19.26
CA GLU A 143 -35.32 13.20 -19.17
C GLU A 143 -34.92 11.84 -19.76
N TRP A 144 -34.43 11.83 -21.00
CA TRP A 144 -33.97 10.60 -21.67
C TRP A 144 -32.88 9.87 -20.88
N GLN A 145 -31.98 10.62 -20.22
CA GLN A 145 -30.86 10.08 -19.48
C GLN A 145 -31.31 9.55 -18.11
N ALA A 146 -32.24 10.26 -17.45
CA ALA A 146 -32.87 9.81 -16.22
C ALA A 146 -33.67 8.51 -16.43
N GLN A 147 -34.40 8.40 -17.55
CA GLN A 147 -35.12 7.18 -17.92
C GLN A 147 -34.17 5.99 -18.07
N LEU A 148 -33.08 6.13 -18.84
CA LEU A 148 -32.07 5.08 -19.01
C LEU A 148 -31.39 4.69 -17.68
N ALA A 149 -31.07 5.68 -16.84
CA ALA A 149 -30.44 5.45 -15.55
C ALA A 149 -31.34 4.66 -14.61
N LEU A 150 -32.63 5.02 -14.53
CA LEU A 150 -33.61 4.32 -13.69
C LEU A 150 -33.99 2.95 -14.25
N GLU A 151 -34.03 2.79 -15.57
CA GLU A 151 -34.21 1.47 -16.19
C GLU A 151 -33.03 0.54 -15.87
N ALA A 152 -31.79 1.02 -15.97
CA ALA A 152 -30.60 0.25 -15.60
C ALA A 152 -30.60 -0.11 -14.10
N ALA A 153 -30.98 0.84 -13.22
CA ALA A 153 -31.15 0.59 -11.81
C ALA A 153 -32.27 -0.44 -11.53
N LEU A 154 -33.39 -0.40 -12.26
CA LEU A 154 -34.46 -1.38 -12.14
C LEU A 154 -34.00 -2.79 -12.53
N ILE A 155 -33.32 -2.92 -13.67
CA ILE A 155 -32.76 -4.20 -14.13
C ILE A 155 -31.82 -4.76 -13.05
N ARG A 156 -30.96 -3.92 -12.48
CA ARG A 156 -30.05 -4.31 -11.39
C ARG A 156 -30.80 -4.68 -10.10
N ALA A 157 -31.86 -3.97 -9.74
CA ALA A 157 -32.68 -4.28 -8.56
C ALA A 157 -33.39 -5.63 -8.70
N ARG A 158 -33.89 -5.96 -9.90
CA ARG A 158 -34.51 -7.27 -10.19
C ARG A 158 -33.53 -8.44 -9.99
N MET A 159 -32.24 -8.23 -10.24
CA MET A 159 -31.21 -9.26 -9.98
C MET A 159 -31.09 -9.65 -8.50
N ALA A 160 -31.57 -8.84 -7.55
CA ALA A 160 -31.50 -9.15 -6.12
C ALA A 160 -32.34 -10.39 -5.71
N TRP A 161 -33.23 -10.87 -6.58
CA TRP A 161 -33.97 -12.13 -6.39
C TRP A 161 -33.30 -13.34 -7.04
N HIS A 162 -32.21 -13.13 -7.77
CA HIS A 162 -31.42 -14.18 -8.39
C HIS A 162 -30.11 -14.40 -7.62
N ARG A 163 -29.34 -15.39 -8.05
CA ARG A 163 -27.98 -15.60 -7.53
C ARG A 163 -27.11 -14.38 -7.84
N ILE A 164 -26.08 -14.16 -7.02
CA ILE A 164 -25.12 -13.07 -7.20
C ILE A 164 -24.61 -13.06 -8.65
N PRO A 165 -24.78 -11.93 -9.36
CA PRO A 165 -24.43 -11.81 -10.76
C PRO A 165 -22.92 -11.99 -10.96
N GLN A 166 -22.58 -12.62 -12.07
CA GLN A 166 -21.21 -12.87 -12.48
C GLN A 166 -20.69 -11.65 -13.27
N GLU A 167 -19.75 -10.91 -12.68
CA GLU A 167 -19.30 -9.63 -13.25
C GLU A 167 -17.87 -9.29 -12.85
N VAL A 168 -17.27 -8.37 -13.61
CA VAL A 168 -15.99 -7.73 -13.27
C VAL A 168 -16.28 -6.53 -12.38
N ARG A 169 -15.53 -6.42 -11.29
CA ARG A 169 -15.71 -5.38 -10.28
C ARG A 169 -14.40 -4.64 -10.04
N ASN A 170 -14.50 -3.34 -9.77
CA ASN A 170 -13.36 -2.48 -9.44
C ASN A 170 -13.29 -2.24 -7.95
N VAL A 171 -12.08 -2.26 -7.38
CA VAL A 171 -11.86 -1.84 -5.99
C VAL A 171 -12.23 -0.36 -5.85
N VAL A 172 -13.02 -0.03 -4.83
CA VAL A 172 -13.38 1.36 -4.55
C VAL A 172 -12.20 2.03 -3.85
N VAL A 173 -11.52 2.94 -4.56
CA VAL A 173 -10.36 3.67 -4.05
C VAL A 173 -10.78 5.09 -3.67
N LYS A 174 -10.35 5.55 -2.48
CA LYS A 174 -10.56 6.91 -1.98
C LYS A 174 -9.26 7.43 -1.39
N LYS A 175 -8.80 8.61 -1.85
CA LYS A 175 -7.53 9.22 -1.43
C LYS A 175 -6.30 8.30 -1.59
N GLY A 176 -6.27 7.49 -2.64
CA GLY A 176 -5.11 6.63 -2.97
C GLY A 176 -5.06 5.28 -2.25
N ALA A 177 -6.04 4.97 -1.39
CA ALA A 177 -6.17 3.66 -0.73
C ALA A 177 -7.58 3.07 -0.94
N PRO A 178 -7.75 1.74 -0.84
CA PRO A 178 -9.08 1.13 -0.78
C PRO A 178 -9.91 1.78 0.35
N GLU A 179 -11.16 2.17 0.09
CA GLU A 179 -12.00 2.87 1.08
C GLU A 179 -12.30 1.98 2.29
N ASP A 180 -12.79 0.77 2.04
CA ASP A 180 -13.40 -0.14 3.02
C ASP A 180 -13.34 -1.61 2.54
N GLY A 181 -12.42 -1.92 1.62
CA GLY A 181 -12.36 -3.23 0.94
C GLY A 181 -13.52 -3.50 -0.02
N THR A 182 -14.43 -2.54 -0.23
CA THR A 182 -15.55 -2.74 -1.15
C THR A 182 -15.15 -2.65 -2.61
N THR A 183 -15.99 -3.24 -3.44
CA THR A 183 -15.88 -3.19 -4.90
C THR A 183 -17.13 -2.58 -5.50
N SER A 184 -17.03 -2.01 -6.70
CA SER A 184 -18.17 -1.51 -7.48
C SER A 184 -18.27 -2.26 -8.81
N PRO A 185 -19.49 -2.49 -9.32
CA PRO A 185 -19.67 -3.17 -10.60
C PRO A 185 -19.05 -2.34 -11.73
N MET A 186 -18.26 -3.00 -12.60
CA MET A 186 -17.63 -2.35 -13.76
C MET A 186 -18.31 -2.76 -15.05
N ARG A 187 -18.37 -4.07 -15.30
CA ARG A 187 -18.93 -4.64 -16.54
C ARG A 187 -19.32 -6.10 -16.35
N PRO A 188 -20.20 -6.66 -17.20
CA PRO A 188 -20.46 -8.10 -17.22
C PRO A 188 -19.16 -8.90 -17.43
N LEU A 189 -19.14 -10.16 -16.98
CA LEU A 189 -18.02 -11.04 -17.29
C LEU A 189 -17.78 -11.10 -18.80
N PRO A 190 -16.51 -11.05 -19.27
CA PRO A 190 -16.20 -11.33 -20.65
C PRO A 190 -16.77 -12.70 -21.04
N GLY A 191 -17.33 -12.79 -22.25
CA GLY A 191 -17.64 -14.08 -22.85
C GLY A 191 -16.37 -14.94 -22.98
N ARG A 192 -16.55 -16.24 -23.24
CA ARG A 192 -15.43 -17.17 -23.43
C ARG A 192 -14.53 -16.69 -24.58
N SER A 193 -13.23 -16.65 -24.33
CA SER A 193 -12.23 -16.36 -25.34
C SER A 193 -12.26 -17.42 -26.44
N ARG A 194 -12.31 -16.99 -27.70
CA ARG A 194 -12.10 -17.88 -28.84
C ARG A 194 -10.60 -17.95 -29.11
N MET A 195 -10.03 -19.13 -28.95
CA MET A 195 -8.61 -19.37 -29.23
C MET A 195 -8.48 -20.10 -30.56
N TYR A 196 -7.51 -19.68 -31.36
CA TYR A 196 -7.06 -20.37 -32.56
C TYR A 196 -5.53 -20.50 -32.47
N PRO A 197 -4.93 -21.54 -33.07
CA PRO A 197 -3.48 -21.66 -33.12
C PRO A 197 -2.84 -20.42 -33.77
N GLU A 198 -1.83 -19.85 -33.10
CA GLU A 198 -1.00 -18.77 -33.64
C GLU A 198 -0.08 -19.35 -34.72
N THR A 199 -0.36 -19.05 -35.98
CA THR A 199 0.35 -19.67 -37.13
C THR A 199 1.65 -18.96 -37.47
N ASP A 200 1.84 -17.72 -37.02
CA ASP A 200 3.06 -16.95 -37.29
C ASP A 200 4.23 -17.42 -36.42
N VAL A 201 3.94 -18.12 -35.32
CA VAL A 201 4.95 -18.67 -34.40
C VAL A 201 5.06 -20.18 -34.61
N PRO A 202 6.21 -20.70 -35.08
CA PRO A 202 6.38 -22.14 -35.21
C PRO A 202 6.35 -22.81 -33.82
N PRO A 203 5.80 -24.03 -33.70
CA PRO A 203 5.84 -24.78 -32.45
C PRO A 203 7.28 -24.96 -31.95
N GLN A 204 7.53 -24.63 -30.69
CA GLN A 204 8.83 -24.81 -30.06
C GLN A 204 8.83 -26.08 -29.19
N PRO A 205 9.53 -27.16 -29.58
CA PRO A 205 9.61 -28.35 -28.74
C PRO A 205 10.51 -28.10 -27.53
N LEU A 206 10.06 -28.53 -26.35
CA LEU A 206 10.87 -28.51 -25.14
C LEU A 206 11.63 -29.83 -25.02
N LEU A 207 12.93 -29.82 -25.35
CA LEU A 207 13.79 -30.99 -25.30
C LEU A 207 14.04 -31.43 -23.85
N GLY A 208 14.15 -32.73 -23.61
CA GLY A 208 14.39 -33.30 -22.28
C GLY A 208 15.71 -32.81 -21.65
N GLU A 209 16.77 -32.65 -22.46
CA GLU A 209 18.06 -32.11 -22.02
C GLU A 209 17.92 -30.68 -21.48
N ARG A 210 17.23 -29.80 -22.24
CA ARG A 210 16.97 -28.41 -21.82
C ARG A 210 16.11 -28.35 -20.56
N TRP A 211 15.14 -29.25 -20.41
CA TRP A 211 14.32 -29.33 -19.21
C TRP A 211 15.15 -29.72 -17.99
N ALA A 212 16.01 -30.73 -18.14
CA ALA A 212 16.90 -31.20 -17.07
C ALA A 212 17.89 -30.10 -16.65
N GLU A 213 18.55 -29.46 -17.62
CA GLU A 213 19.49 -28.35 -17.39
C GLU A 213 18.85 -27.23 -16.56
N ILE A 214 17.66 -26.76 -16.93
CA ILE A 214 16.96 -25.70 -16.20
C ILE A 214 16.53 -26.17 -14.80
N SER A 215 16.04 -27.40 -14.69
CA SER A 215 15.57 -27.96 -13.42
C SER A 215 16.70 -28.17 -12.40
N GLU A 216 17.91 -28.50 -12.88
CA GLU A 216 19.09 -28.68 -12.03
C GLU A 216 19.73 -27.34 -11.60
N HIS A 217 19.49 -26.26 -12.35
CA HIS A 217 20.07 -24.93 -12.11
C HIS A 217 19.00 -23.88 -11.76
N LEU A 218 17.96 -24.28 -11.03
CA LEU A 218 16.95 -23.35 -10.54
C LEU A 218 17.61 -22.33 -9.59
N PRO A 219 17.27 -21.02 -9.72
CA PRO A 219 17.68 -20.03 -8.74
C PRO A 219 17.19 -20.40 -7.34
N MET A 220 17.93 -19.97 -6.33
CA MET A 220 17.55 -20.16 -4.92
C MET A 220 16.20 -19.50 -4.62
N SER A 221 15.38 -20.17 -3.81
CA SER A 221 14.18 -19.58 -3.22
C SER A 221 14.54 -18.52 -2.17
N ASP A 222 13.57 -17.67 -1.80
CA ASP A 222 13.75 -16.68 -0.74
C ASP A 222 14.23 -17.30 0.57
N GLN A 223 13.73 -18.50 0.89
CA GLN A 223 14.16 -19.24 2.06
C GLN A 223 15.64 -19.67 1.96
N GLN A 224 16.05 -20.23 0.82
CA GLN A 224 17.44 -20.63 0.61
C GLN A 224 18.39 -19.43 0.61
N ARG A 225 17.96 -18.29 0.07
CA ARG A 225 18.71 -17.02 0.12
C ARG A 225 18.87 -16.52 1.55
N ALA A 226 17.80 -16.57 2.35
CA ALA A 226 17.85 -16.23 3.77
C ALA A 226 18.77 -17.15 4.57
N GLU A 227 18.73 -18.46 4.32
CA GLU A 227 19.63 -19.44 4.93
C GLU A 227 21.10 -19.18 4.56
N ARG A 228 21.39 -18.87 3.29
CA ARG A 228 22.74 -18.47 2.84
C ARG A 228 23.23 -17.20 3.54
N LEU A 229 22.37 -16.18 3.70
CA LEU A 229 22.74 -14.96 4.42
C LEU A 229 22.97 -15.21 5.92
N ALA A 230 22.28 -16.18 6.53
CA ALA A 230 22.44 -16.51 7.94
C ALA A 230 23.83 -17.09 8.29
N GLU A 231 24.61 -17.51 7.29
CA GLU A 231 26.01 -17.92 7.48
C GLU A 231 26.95 -16.74 7.81
N TYR A 232 26.51 -15.50 7.55
CA TYR A 232 27.27 -14.28 7.80
C TYR A 232 26.84 -13.61 9.11
N ASP A 233 27.75 -12.90 9.77
CA ASP A 233 27.43 -12.11 10.97
C ASP A 233 26.69 -10.81 10.59
N THR A 234 25.41 -10.92 10.21
CA THR A 234 24.50 -9.80 9.97
C THR A 234 23.37 -9.78 11.01
N SER A 235 22.76 -8.61 11.24
CA SER A 235 21.52 -8.58 12.03
C SER A 235 20.33 -9.09 11.23
N ILE A 236 19.25 -9.51 11.91
CA ILE A 236 18.00 -9.94 11.26
C ILE A 236 17.47 -8.84 10.33
N ASP A 237 17.42 -7.59 10.81
CA ASP A 237 16.99 -6.43 10.03
C ASP A 237 17.87 -6.19 8.79
N GLN A 238 19.20 -6.34 8.93
CA GLN A 238 20.10 -6.22 7.78
C GLN A 238 19.85 -7.30 6.73
N SER A 239 19.68 -8.55 7.16
CA SER A 239 19.39 -9.66 6.25
C SER A 239 18.05 -9.48 5.54
N GLU A 240 17.00 -9.06 6.27
CA GLU A 240 15.69 -8.76 5.68
C GLU A 240 15.76 -7.63 4.66
N GLN A 241 16.51 -6.56 4.96
CA GLN A 241 16.69 -5.44 4.02
C GLN A 241 17.52 -5.82 2.80
N LEU A 242 18.55 -6.65 2.96
CA LEU A 242 19.36 -7.15 1.83
C LEU A 242 18.49 -8.00 0.88
N LEU A 243 17.66 -8.89 1.43
CA LEU A 243 16.74 -9.71 0.63
C LEU A 243 15.66 -8.86 -0.04
N ALA A 244 15.03 -7.94 0.71
CA ALA A 244 13.96 -7.09 0.19
C ALA A 244 14.42 -6.17 -0.95
N ARG A 245 15.72 -5.85 -1.01
CA ARG A 245 16.34 -5.02 -2.05
C ARG A 245 17.09 -5.85 -3.10
N GLU A 246 17.03 -7.18 -3.04
CA GLU A 246 17.72 -8.10 -3.95
C GLU A 246 19.26 -7.86 -3.98
N LEU A 247 19.84 -7.49 -2.84
CA LEU A 247 21.28 -7.20 -2.68
C LEU A 247 22.06 -8.39 -2.09
N ASP A 248 21.40 -9.52 -1.81
CA ASP A 248 22.00 -10.68 -1.16
C ASP A 248 23.09 -11.36 -2.01
N ASP A 249 22.89 -11.46 -3.33
CA ASP A 249 23.92 -11.98 -4.24
C ASP A 249 25.17 -11.08 -4.24
N VAL A 250 24.98 -9.76 -4.30
CA VAL A 250 26.07 -8.78 -4.26
C VAL A 250 26.81 -8.84 -2.93
N PHE A 251 26.05 -8.94 -1.84
CA PHE A 251 26.60 -9.08 -0.49
C PHE A 251 27.48 -10.33 -0.40
N CYS A 252 26.97 -11.50 -0.77
CA CYS A 252 27.69 -12.78 -0.69
C CYS A 252 28.93 -12.82 -1.62
N GLU A 253 28.83 -12.27 -2.83
CA GLU A 253 29.95 -12.24 -3.80
C GLU A 253 31.14 -11.42 -3.28
N HIS A 254 30.88 -10.35 -2.52
CA HIS A 254 31.90 -9.40 -2.06
C HIS A 254 32.19 -9.49 -0.56
N ALA A 255 31.52 -10.38 0.17
CA ALA A 255 31.69 -10.50 1.62
C ALA A 255 33.13 -10.86 2.00
N GLY A 256 33.75 -11.84 1.31
CA GLY A 256 35.13 -12.26 1.57
C GLY A 256 35.42 -12.42 3.07
N ASP A 257 36.49 -11.77 3.54
CA ASP A 257 36.86 -11.69 4.96
C ASP A 257 36.32 -10.42 5.67
N LEU A 258 35.42 -9.66 5.04
CA LEU A 258 34.88 -8.42 5.59
C LEU A 258 33.93 -8.71 6.76
N PRO A 259 33.88 -7.82 7.77
CA PRO A 259 32.91 -7.95 8.86
C PRO A 259 31.47 -7.82 8.34
N GLY A 260 30.68 -8.89 8.45
CA GLY A 260 29.33 -9.00 7.89
C GLY A 260 28.42 -7.81 8.20
N LYS A 261 28.32 -7.39 9.48
CA LYS A 261 27.50 -6.25 9.89
C LYS A 261 27.93 -4.94 9.24
N ALA A 262 29.24 -4.71 9.13
CA ALA A 262 29.78 -3.48 8.56
C ALA A 262 29.61 -3.46 7.04
N TRP A 263 29.82 -4.61 6.39
CA TRP A 263 29.58 -4.78 4.96
C TRP A 263 28.11 -4.58 4.61
N ALA A 264 27.20 -5.21 5.36
CA ALA A 264 25.76 -5.06 5.16
C ALA A 264 25.33 -3.60 5.31
N ALA A 265 25.80 -2.91 6.37
CA ALA A 265 25.48 -1.50 6.58
C ALA A 265 26.01 -0.61 5.45
N LEU A 266 27.25 -0.82 5.01
CA LEU A 266 27.87 -0.03 3.95
C LEU A 266 27.13 -0.23 2.61
N LEU A 267 26.81 -1.48 2.27
CA LEU A 267 26.10 -1.83 1.06
C LEU A 267 24.66 -1.27 1.07
N LEU A 268 23.94 -1.38 2.18
CA LEU A 268 22.58 -0.85 2.31
C LEU A 268 22.53 0.68 2.23
N ASN A 269 23.56 1.38 2.73
CA ASN A 269 23.64 2.84 2.70
C ASN A 269 24.08 3.39 1.34
N HIS A 270 24.83 2.61 0.56
CA HIS A 270 25.45 3.07 -0.70
C HIS A 270 25.23 2.10 -1.86
N ASP A 271 24.04 1.50 -1.97
CA ASP A 271 23.69 0.48 -2.97
C ASP A 271 23.83 0.93 -4.44
N ALA A 272 23.85 2.24 -4.70
CA ALA A 272 24.13 2.81 -6.02
C ALA A 272 25.63 2.84 -6.39
N SER A 273 26.52 2.60 -5.42
CA SER A 273 27.97 2.60 -5.63
C SER A 273 28.48 1.22 -6.05
N SER A 274 29.64 1.20 -6.71
CA SER A 274 30.31 -0.04 -7.11
C SER A 274 30.57 -0.94 -5.88
N PRO A 275 30.02 -2.17 -5.81
CA PRO A 275 30.21 -3.07 -4.68
C PRO A 275 31.69 -3.38 -4.41
N ARG A 276 32.47 -3.54 -5.48
CA ARG A 276 33.94 -3.71 -5.40
C ARG A 276 34.63 -2.52 -4.74
N THR A 277 34.20 -1.29 -5.03
CA THR A 277 34.75 -0.08 -4.41
C THR A 277 34.40 -0.05 -2.94
N LEU A 278 33.14 -0.32 -2.58
CA LEU A 278 32.70 -0.36 -1.18
C LEU A 278 33.45 -1.44 -0.37
N ALA A 279 33.63 -2.64 -0.93
CA ALA A 279 34.41 -3.71 -0.33
C ALA A 279 35.87 -3.29 -0.10
N ASN A 280 36.50 -2.62 -1.07
CA ASN A 280 37.87 -2.11 -0.93
C ASN A 280 37.97 -1.01 0.15
N VAL A 281 37.00 -0.09 0.21
CA VAL A 281 36.93 0.95 1.25
C VAL A 281 36.83 0.31 2.64
N LEU A 282 35.96 -0.69 2.80
CA LEU A 282 35.83 -1.40 4.07
C LEU A 282 37.10 -2.17 4.42
N SER A 283 37.76 -2.81 3.45
CA SER A 283 39.04 -3.48 3.68
C SER A 283 40.13 -2.51 4.14
N LEU A 284 40.22 -1.30 3.57
CA LEU A 284 41.18 -0.28 4.02
C LEU A 284 40.92 0.19 5.46
N ARG A 285 39.65 0.22 5.87
CA ARG A 285 39.29 0.51 7.25
C ARG A 285 39.77 -0.59 8.20
N GLU A 286 39.57 -1.86 7.85
CA GLU A 286 40.02 -2.98 8.67
C GLU A 286 41.56 -3.10 8.71
N ASP A 287 42.25 -2.69 7.65
CA ASP A 287 43.72 -2.59 7.61
C ASP A 287 44.28 -1.40 8.43
N GLY A 288 43.41 -0.54 8.99
CA GLY A 288 43.81 0.64 9.74
C GLY A 288 44.29 1.81 8.87
N ALA A 289 44.12 1.76 7.55
CA ALA A 289 44.50 2.84 6.63
C ALA A 289 43.40 3.92 6.47
N LEU A 290 42.21 3.67 7.01
CA LEU A 290 41.06 4.58 6.94
C LEU A 290 40.32 4.62 8.26
N ALA A 291 40.16 5.80 8.84
CA ALA A 291 39.33 6.00 10.03
C ALA A 291 37.85 5.78 9.72
N ARG A 292 37.11 5.26 10.71
CA ARG A 292 35.67 4.93 10.58
C ARG A 292 34.84 6.13 10.13
N ASP A 293 35.16 7.32 10.64
CA ASP A 293 34.40 8.55 10.39
C ASP A 293 34.61 9.10 8.96
N HIS A 294 35.60 8.59 8.23
CA HIS A 294 35.93 9.02 6.87
C HIS A 294 35.42 8.06 5.78
N VAL A 295 34.80 6.93 6.15
CA VAL A 295 34.27 5.95 5.20
C VAL A 295 33.31 6.58 4.21
N ASP A 296 32.30 7.31 4.70
CA ASP A 296 31.30 7.94 3.83
C ASP A 296 31.93 9.00 2.90
N THR A 297 32.91 9.75 3.39
CA THR A 297 33.63 10.75 2.58
C THR A 297 34.35 10.10 1.40
N VAL A 298 35.05 8.98 1.65
CA VAL A 298 35.77 8.24 0.60
C VAL A 298 34.80 7.65 -0.42
N VAL A 299 33.67 7.10 0.04
CA VAL A 299 32.63 6.58 -0.85
C VAL A 299 32.07 7.70 -1.73
N GLN A 300 31.71 8.85 -1.14
CA GLN A 300 31.16 10.00 -1.85
C GLN A 300 32.13 10.58 -2.89
N ALA A 301 33.43 10.63 -2.58
CA ALA A 301 34.46 11.09 -3.51
C ALA A 301 34.61 10.19 -4.76
N HIS A 302 34.18 8.93 -4.67
CA HIS A 302 34.36 7.92 -5.73
C HIS A 302 33.04 7.34 -6.25
N VAL A 303 31.92 8.04 -6.04
CA VAL A 303 30.60 7.63 -6.55
C VAL A 303 30.65 7.41 -8.06
N GLY A 304 30.07 6.30 -8.51
CA GLY A 304 29.99 5.94 -9.93
C GLY A 304 31.30 5.43 -10.54
N ARG A 305 32.37 5.24 -9.74
CA ARG A 305 33.65 4.69 -10.20
C ARG A 305 33.95 3.33 -9.56
N ALA A 306 34.48 2.41 -10.36
CA ALA A 306 35.09 1.18 -9.87
C ALA A 306 36.58 1.46 -9.58
N VAL A 307 36.95 1.54 -8.31
CA VAL A 307 38.27 2.02 -7.88
C VAL A 307 39.05 0.89 -7.22
N SER A 308 40.34 0.79 -7.56
CA SER A 308 41.26 -0.19 -6.98
C SER A 308 41.58 0.13 -5.52
N LYS A 309 42.04 -0.87 -4.76
CA LYS A 309 42.43 -0.69 -3.36
C LYS A 309 43.65 0.25 -3.26
N GLU A 310 44.56 0.18 -4.23
CA GLU A 310 45.76 1.02 -4.31
C GLU A 310 45.41 2.49 -4.54
N GLU A 311 44.48 2.78 -5.45
CA GLU A 311 44.02 4.15 -5.72
C GLU A 311 43.28 4.74 -4.52
N LEU A 312 42.42 3.95 -3.85
CA LEU A 312 41.77 4.37 -2.61
C LEU A 312 42.77 4.61 -1.48
N SER A 313 43.80 3.77 -1.35
CA SER A 313 44.85 3.93 -0.35
C SER A 313 45.67 5.21 -0.60
N ALA A 314 46.01 5.51 -1.86
CA ALA A 314 46.68 6.75 -2.23
C ALA A 314 45.84 7.98 -1.87
N TYR A 315 44.52 7.93 -2.13
CA TYR A 315 43.58 8.98 -1.73
C TYR A 315 43.53 9.16 -0.21
N CYS A 316 43.49 8.07 0.57
CA CYS A 316 43.51 8.14 2.03
C CYS A 316 44.78 8.81 2.57
N ILE A 317 45.95 8.53 1.96
CA ILE A 317 47.23 9.13 2.35
C ILE A 317 47.27 10.62 1.97
N GLU A 318 46.84 10.97 0.76
CA GLU A 318 46.83 12.36 0.27
C GLU A 318 45.95 13.27 1.15
N HIS A 319 44.86 12.73 1.67
CA HIS A 319 43.88 13.45 2.47
C HIS A 319 44.00 13.25 3.99
N ASP A 320 45.06 12.58 4.46
CA ASP A 320 45.34 12.31 5.88
C ASP A 320 44.14 11.67 6.62
N LEU A 321 43.56 10.63 6.01
CA LEU A 321 42.32 9.98 6.47
C LEU A 321 42.57 8.74 7.36
N ALA A 322 43.83 8.46 7.71
CA ALA A 322 44.19 7.37 8.61
C ALA A 322 43.81 7.73 10.06
N PRO A 323 43.56 6.73 10.93
CA PRO A 323 43.41 6.99 12.37
C PRO A 323 44.66 7.65 12.94
N ALA A 324 44.49 8.63 13.83
CA ALA A 324 45.59 9.30 14.52
C ALA A 324 46.46 8.29 15.30
N ASP A 325 47.78 8.41 15.21
CA ASP A 325 48.73 7.52 15.85
C ASP A 325 48.64 7.60 17.39
N ILE A 326 48.54 6.43 18.04
CA ILE A 326 48.31 6.26 19.48
C ILE A 326 49.46 6.86 20.31
N GLY A 327 50.67 6.93 19.74
CA GLY A 327 51.88 7.39 20.42
C GLY A 327 51.83 8.82 20.98
N GLY A 328 50.97 9.70 20.43
CA GLY A 328 50.81 11.08 20.91
C GLY A 328 49.55 11.32 21.77
N LEU A 329 48.63 10.37 21.80
CA LEU A 329 47.32 10.53 22.43
C LEU A 329 47.42 10.63 23.96
N GLU A 330 48.30 9.84 24.56
CA GLU A 330 48.53 9.85 26.00
C GLU A 330 49.13 11.19 26.47
N GLU A 331 50.05 11.79 25.70
CA GLU A 331 50.62 13.10 25.99
C GLU A 331 49.57 14.23 25.88
N VAL A 332 48.73 14.19 24.85
CA VAL A 332 47.63 15.16 24.65
C VAL A 332 46.60 15.05 25.78
N ILE A 333 46.21 13.83 26.15
CA ILE A 333 45.28 13.58 27.26
C ILE A 333 45.87 14.10 28.57
N ASN A 334 47.13 13.78 28.86
CA ASN A 334 47.80 14.24 30.08
C ASN A 334 47.93 15.77 30.11
N ALA A 335 48.21 16.42 28.98
CA ALA A 335 48.24 17.88 28.88
C ALA A 335 46.86 18.52 29.17
N ILE A 336 45.77 17.98 28.60
CA ILE A 336 44.40 18.48 28.80
C ILE A 336 43.96 18.28 30.26
N VAL A 337 44.30 17.12 30.86
CA VAL A 337 44.00 16.83 32.27
C VAL A 337 44.80 17.75 33.20
N ALA A 338 46.07 18.03 32.90
CA ALA A 338 46.91 18.96 33.64
C ALA A 338 46.43 20.41 33.55
N GLU A 339 45.97 20.86 32.36
CA GLU A 339 45.42 22.20 32.17
C GLU A 339 44.12 22.41 32.97
N ARG A 340 43.36 21.33 33.19
CA ARG A 340 42.08 21.33 33.91
C ARG A 340 42.16 20.60 35.26
N LEU A 341 43.33 20.62 35.90
CA LEU A 341 43.58 19.90 37.15
C LEU A 341 42.59 20.28 38.26
N SER A 342 42.30 21.57 38.43
CA SER A 342 41.37 22.07 39.46
C SER A 342 39.95 21.55 39.26
N PHE A 343 39.50 21.41 38.01
CA PHE A 343 38.20 20.86 37.65
C PHE A 343 38.13 19.35 37.90
N VAL A 344 39.22 18.63 37.63
CA VAL A 344 39.32 17.18 37.90
C VAL A 344 39.33 16.91 39.41
N GLN A 345 40.05 17.71 40.20
CA GLN A 345 40.10 17.58 41.66
C GLN A 345 38.74 17.89 42.33
N GLU A 346 37.97 18.84 41.81
CA GLU A 346 36.65 19.20 42.36
C GLU A 346 35.57 18.14 42.03
N ARG A 347 35.60 17.55 40.83
CA ARG A 347 34.55 16.62 40.35
C ARG A 347 34.94 15.14 40.36
N GLY A 348 36.20 14.82 40.61
CA GLY A 348 36.71 13.45 40.55
C GLY A 348 36.39 12.77 39.20
N MET A 349 35.96 11.52 39.25
CA MET A 349 35.56 10.74 38.07
C MET A 349 34.36 11.33 37.31
N GLY A 350 33.61 12.26 37.91
CA GLY A 350 32.54 13.02 37.25
C GLY A 350 33.03 14.00 36.17
N ALA A 351 34.35 14.25 36.10
CA ALA A 351 34.96 15.08 35.05
C ALA A 351 35.08 14.35 33.70
N MET A 352 34.92 13.01 33.66
CA MET A 352 35.05 12.19 32.45
C MET A 352 34.17 12.67 31.29
N GLY A 353 32.86 12.87 31.52
CA GLY A 353 31.93 13.25 30.46
C GLY A 353 32.28 14.60 29.81
N PRO A 354 32.45 15.68 30.60
CA PRO A 354 32.84 16.99 30.07
C PRO A 354 34.21 17.02 29.39
N LEU A 355 35.18 16.21 29.85
CA LEU A 355 36.51 16.14 29.24
C LEU A 355 36.52 15.27 27.99
N MET A 356 35.64 14.26 27.89
CA MET A 356 35.56 13.36 26.73
C MET A 356 35.35 14.14 25.43
N GLY A 357 34.49 15.16 25.42
CA GLY A 357 34.24 15.97 24.21
C GLY A 357 35.47 16.78 23.78
N VAL A 358 36.21 17.33 24.73
CA VAL A 358 37.43 18.13 24.45
C VAL A 358 38.56 17.22 23.96
N VAL A 359 38.72 16.06 24.59
CA VAL A 359 39.74 15.08 24.23
C VAL A 359 39.43 14.45 22.88
N MET A 360 38.19 14.08 22.59
CA MET A 360 37.79 13.55 21.29
C MET A 360 38.03 14.56 20.15
N GLN A 361 37.85 15.86 20.43
CA GLN A 361 38.13 16.92 19.47
C GLN A 361 39.63 17.10 19.20
N ALA A 362 40.48 16.91 20.23
CA ALA A 362 41.94 16.97 20.10
C ALA A 362 42.55 15.67 19.55
N ALA A 363 41.88 14.53 19.74
CA ALA A 363 42.37 13.20 19.37
C ALA A 363 42.16 12.85 17.87
N GLY A 364 41.54 13.74 17.09
CA GLY A 364 41.58 13.68 15.62
C GLY A 364 41.18 12.36 14.97
N GLY A 365 40.23 11.60 15.55
CA GLY A 365 39.75 10.33 14.98
C GLY A 365 40.25 9.05 15.66
N ALA A 366 40.89 9.13 16.83
CA ALA A 366 41.22 7.96 17.65
C ALA A 366 39.96 7.20 18.14
N ASP A 367 40.07 5.89 18.39
CA ASP A 367 38.94 5.06 18.86
C ASP A 367 38.41 5.57 20.20
N GLY A 368 37.13 5.93 20.25
CA GLY A 368 36.46 6.42 21.44
C GLY A 368 36.52 5.45 22.64
N LYS A 369 36.66 4.14 22.41
CA LYS A 369 36.91 3.18 23.50
C LYS A 369 38.30 3.34 24.10
N GLU A 370 39.31 3.50 23.24
CA GLU A 370 40.70 3.67 23.66
C GLU A 370 40.91 5.04 24.33
N VAL A 371 40.36 6.11 23.75
CA VAL A 371 40.35 7.46 24.35
C VAL A 371 39.68 7.43 25.72
N SER A 372 38.55 6.73 25.86
CA SER A 372 37.86 6.61 27.14
C SER A 372 38.68 5.85 28.19
N ALA A 373 39.42 4.82 27.77
CA ALA A 373 40.29 4.05 28.67
C ALA A 373 41.49 4.88 29.14
N LEU A 374 42.16 5.59 28.24
CA LEU A 374 43.31 6.45 28.54
C LEU A 374 42.92 7.66 29.39
N LEU A 375 41.82 8.34 29.06
CA LEU A 375 41.31 9.47 29.85
C LEU A 375 40.93 9.04 31.27
N ARG A 376 40.33 7.84 31.42
CA ARG A 376 40.02 7.28 32.73
C ARG A 376 41.29 7.04 33.56
N ALA A 377 42.33 6.46 32.95
CA ALA A 377 43.60 6.21 33.61
C ALA A 377 44.31 7.51 34.03
N ALA A 378 44.32 8.52 33.15
CA ALA A 378 44.92 9.83 33.42
C ALA A 378 44.22 10.58 34.57
N ILE A 379 42.88 10.57 34.60
CA ILE A 379 42.11 11.17 35.71
C ILE A 379 42.37 10.43 37.02
N GLN A 380 42.43 9.10 36.99
CA GLN A 380 42.68 8.29 38.18
C GLN A 380 44.08 8.58 38.77
N SER A 381 45.10 8.69 37.92
CA SER A 381 46.48 9.02 38.33
C SER A 381 46.64 10.40 38.97
N VAL A 382 45.72 11.34 38.74
CA VAL A 382 45.75 12.70 39.30
C VAL A 382 44.95 12.81 40.61
N LEU A 383 44.09 11.83 40.89
CA LEU A 383 43.26 11.76 42.10
C LEU A 383 43.88 10.87 43.20
N GLU A 384 44.85 10.03 42.86
CA GLU A 384 45.81 9.41 43.80
C GLU A 384 46.86 10.42 44.25
#